data_AF-A0AA96VWE3-F1
#
_entry.id   AF-A0AA96VWE3-F1
#
_cell.length_a   1.000
_cell.length_b   1.000
_cell.length_c   1.000
_cell.angle_alpha   90.00
_cell.angle_beta   90.00
_cell.angle_gamma   90.00
#
_symmetry.space_group_name_H-M   'P 1'
#
loop_
_entity.id
_entity.type
_entity.pdbx_description
1 polymer ?
#
loop_
_entity_poly.entity_id
_entity_poly.type
_entity_poly.pdbx_seq_one_letter_code
_entity_poly.pdbx_strand_id
1 'polypeptide(L)'
;MEAIKHFLDVVSKDEFVEGHEVLETDWHRLKKLPEYEDEAKILKGLINASTALALACKGKKEGAKQVWQTYEKYAPLIDTTPSHYRNLYKEAQALLLRKYALYM
;
A
#
# COMPACT_ATOMS: atom_id res chain seq x y z
N MET A 1 6.26 -14.05 -0.35
CA MET A 1 5.07 -13.41 -0.93
C MET A 1 5.54 -12.71 -2.19
N GLU A 2 5.19 -13.25 -3.34
CA GLU A 2 5.55 -12.66 -4.63
C GLU A 2 4.74 -11.37 -4.90
N ALA A 3 3.55 -11.27 -4.32
CA ALA A 3 2.64 -10.14 -4.48
C ALA A 3 3.26 -8.77 -4.12
N ILE A 4 4.06 -8.65 -3.05
CA ILE A 4 4.70 -7.37 -2.71
C ILE A 4 5.80 -6.97 -3.70
N LYS A 5 6.47 -7.93 -4.34
CA LYS A 5 7.42 -7.63 -5.43
C LYS A 5 6.68 -7.17 -6.67
N HIS A 6 5.54 -7.79 -6.98
CA HIS A 6 4.69 -7.37 -8.08
C HIS A 6 4.09 -5.98 -7.83
N PHE A 7 3.66 -5.70 -6.59
CA PHE A 7 3.23 -4.37 -6.16
C PHE A 7 4.29 -3.30 -6.44
N LEU A 8 5.54 -3.56 -6.07
CA LEU A 8 6.65 -2.64 -6.33
C LEU A 8 6.82 -2.37 -7.83
N ASP A 9 6.76 -3.42 -8.65
CA ASP A 9 6.89 -3.30 -10.10
C ASP A 9 5.77 -2.44 -10.71
N VAL A 10 4.50 -2.75 -10.44
CA VAL A 10 3.36 -2.05 -11.03
C VAL A 10 3.24 -0.61 -10.52
N VAL A 11 3.50 -0.36 -9.23
CA VAL A 11 3.53 1.00 -8.68
C VAL A 11 4.69 1.82 -9.25
N SER A 12 5.83 1.19 -9.56
CA SER A 12 6.96 1.89 -10.19
C SER A 12 6.59 2.43 -11.58
N LYS A 13 5.70 1.73 -12.28
CA LYS A 13 5.16 2.03 -13.62
C LYS A 13 3.89 2.89 -13.59
N ASP A 14 3.50 3.40 -12.42
CA ASP A 14 2.28 4.20 -12.22
C ASP A 14 0.96 3.44 -12.49
N GLU A 15 1.02 2.10 -12.49
CA GLU A 15 -0.13 1.20 -12.63
C GLU A 15 -0.85 1.05 -11.28
N PHE A 16 -1.36 2.15 -10.74
CA PHE A 16 -1.86 2.21 -9.36
C PHE A 16 -3.14 1.41 -9.10
N VAL A 17 -3.95 1.14 -10.12
CA VAL A 17 -5.11 0.24 -10.00
C VAL A 17 -4.63 -1.19 -9.82
N GLU A 18 -3.67 -1.64 -10.63
CA GLU A 18 -3.05 -2.96 -10.48
C GLU A 18 -2.37 -3.09 -9.11
N GLY A 19 -1.69 -2.04 -8.63
CA GLY A 19 -1.11 -2.01 -7.28
C GLY A 19 -2.13 -2.29 -6.17
N HIS A 20 -3.39 -1.91 -6.33
CA HIS A 20 -4.46 -2.32 -5.40
C HIS A 20 -4.73 -3.83 -5.51
N GLU A 21 -4.97 -4.32 -6.72
CA GLU A 21 -5.43 -5.68 -7.01
C GLU A 21 -4.42 -6.75 -6.59
N VAL A 22 -3.13 -6.52 -6.85
CA VAL A 22 -2.07 -7.52 -6.58
C VAL A 22 -1.90 -7.83 -5.10
N LEU A 23 -2.21 -6.90 -4.19
CA LEU A 23 -2.15 -7.12 -2.74
C LEU A 23 -3.48 -7.53 -2.12
N GLU A 24 -4.59 -7.34 -2.84
CA GLU A 24 -5.94 -7.53 -2.29
C GLU A 24 -6.18 -8.98 -1.84
N THR A 25 -5.74 -9.96 -2.63
CA THR A 25 -5.89 -11.39 -2.31
C THR A 25 -5.20 -11.75 -0.99
N ASP A 26 -3.95 -11.31 -0.80
CA ASP A 26 -3.20 -11.55 0.43
C ASP A 26 -3.79 -10.79 1.61
N TRP A 27 -4.21 -9.54 1.43
CA TRP A 27 -4.91 -8.80 2.48
C TRP A 27 -6.19 -9.50 2.95
N HIS A 28 -7.01 -10.00 2.02
CA HIS A 28 -8.23 -10.74 2.35
C HIS A 28 -7.97 -12.05 3.11
N ARG A 29 -6.84 -12.72 2.83
CA ARG A 29 -6.40 -13.90 3.54
C ARG A 29 -5.91 -13.56 4.95
N LEU A 30 -4.95 -12.63 5.05
CA LEU A 30 -4.29 -12.29 6.31
C LEU A 30 -5.24 -11.66 7.32
N LYS A 31 -6.21 -10.83 6.90
CA LYS A 31 -7.16 -10.19 7.82
C LYS A 31 -8.08 -11.16 8.57
N LYS A 32 -8.09 -12.45 8.19
CA LYS A 32 -8.85 -13.51 8.86
C LYS A 32 -8.01 -14.29 9.87
N LEU A 33 -6.70 -14.05 9.93
CA LEU A 33 -5.76 -14.74 10.78
C LEU A 33 -5.29 -13.77 11.88
N PRO A 34 -5.69 -13.95 13.16
CA PRO A 34 -5.39 -13.02 14.24
C PRO A 34 -3.90 -12.72 14.41
N GLU A 35 -3.03 -13.71 14.18
CA GLU A 35 -1.59 -13.59 14.30
C GLU A 35 -0.96 -12.72 13.18
N TYR A 36 -1.70 -12.40 12.12
CA TYR A 36 -1.29 -11.52 11.02
C TYR A 36 -2.05 -10.19 11.01
N GLU A 37 -2.71 -9.81 12.10
CA GLU A 37 -3.56 -8.60 12.14
C GLU A 37 -2.81 -7.35 11.69
N ASP A 38 -1.59 -7.14 12.19
CA ASP A 38 -0.79 -5.96 11.82
C ASP A 38 -0.26 -6.03 10.39
N GLU A 39 0.12 -7.21 9.91
CA GLU A 39 0.54 -7.37 8.52
C GLU A 39 -0.63 -7.13 7.55
N ALA A 40 -1.84 -7.58 7.91
CA ALA A 40 -3.05 -7.25 7.16
C ALA A 40 -3.33 -5.74 7.15
N LYS A 41 -3.09 -5.03 8.26
CA LYS A 41 -3.20 -3.56 8.32
C LYS A 41 -2.13 -2.88 7.46
N ILE A 42 -0.90 -3.39 7.42
CA ILE A 42 0.15 -2.90 6.53
C ILE A 42 -0.30 -3.02 5.07
N LEU A 43 -0.75 -4.20 4.64
CA LEU A 43 -1.25 -4.40 3.27
C LEU A 43 -2.42 -3.46 2.97
N LYS A 44 -3.37 -3.31 3.89
CA LYS A 44 -4.47 -2.33 3.74
C LYS A 44 -3.94 -0.91 3.51
N GLY A 45 -2.90 -0.51 4.25
CA GLY A 45 -2.24 0.78 4.07
C GLY A 45 -1.67 0.94 2.66
N LEU A 46 -0.87 -0.04 2.19
CA LEU A 46 -0.25 -0.01 0.86
C LEU A 46 -1.29 0.01 -0.27
N ILE A 47 -2.34 -0.80 -0.14
CA ILE A 47 -3.47 -0.85 -1.08
C ILE A 47 -4.16 0.52 -1.18
N ASN A 48 -4.47 1.15 -0.03
CA ASN A 48 -5.11 2.46 -0.01
C ASN A 48 -4.20 3.57 -0.54
N ALA A 49 -2.89 3.51 -0.29
CA ALA A 49 -1.93 4.44 -0.89
C ALA A 49 -1.97 4.35 -2.42
N SER A 50 -1.98 3.14 -2.98
CA SER A 50 -2.12 2.91 -4.42
C SER A 50 -3.45 3.44 -4.95
N THR A 51 -4.57 3.15 -4.27
CA THR A 51 -5.89 3.68 -4.65
C THR A 51 -5.93 5.22 -4.62
N ALA A 52 -5.32 5.85 -3.62
CA ALA A 52 -5.22 7.30 -3.54
C ALA A 52 -4.46 7.89 -4.74
N LEU A 53 -3.32 7.30 -5.11
CA LEU A 53 -2.56 7.72 -6.30
C LEU A 53 -3.37 7.55 -7.60
N ALA A 54 -4.13 6.45 -7.73
CA ALA A 54 -5.03 6.24 -8.86
C ALA A 54 -6.13 7.32 -8.94
N LEU A 55 -6.69 7.74 -7.80
CA LEU A 55 -7.65 8.84 -7.72
C LEU A 55 -7.02 10.19 -8.08
N ALA A 56 -5.80 10.44 -7.59
CA ALA A 56 -5.05 11.66 -7.87
C ALA A 56 -4.78 11.83 -9.37
N CYS A 57 -4.36 10.77 -10.05
CA CYS A 57 -4.17 10.74 -11.51
C CYS A 57 -5.47 11.05 -12.28
N LYS A 58 -6.63 10.76 -11.70
CA LYS A 58 -7.97 11.09 -12.26
C LYS A 58 -8.45 12.50 -11.88
N GLY A 59 -7.59 13.34 -11.29
CA GLY A 59 -7.94 14.69 -10.84
C GLY A 59 -8.77 14.74 -9.55
N LYS A 60 -9.02 13.60 -8.88
CA LYS A 60 -9.86 13.51 -7.68
C LYS A 60 -9.05 13.71 -6.40
N LYS A 61 -8.34 14.84 -6.30
CA LYS A 61 -7.35 15.09 -5.24
C LYS A 61 -7.89 15.03 -3.81
N GLU A 62 -9.08 15.59 -3.55
CA GLU A 62 -9.65 15.57 -2.20
C GLU A 62 -10.03 14.14 -1.76
N GLY A 63 -10.64 13.36 -2.65
CA GLY A 63 -10.90 11.94 -2.39
C GLY A 63 -9.61 11.13 -2.21
N ALA A 64 -8.58 11.43 -3.00
CA ALA A 64 -7.26 10.81 -2.86
C ALA A 64 -6.65 11.08 -1.47
N LYS A 65 -6.71 12.32 -0.97
CA LYS A 65 -6.21 12.68 0.37
C LYS A 65 -6.94 11.91 1.48
N GLN A 66 -8.26 11.79 1.38
CA GLN A 66 -9.06 11.03 2.35
C GLN A 66 -8.67 9.54 2.36
N VAL A 67 -8.46 8.94 1.19
CA VAL A 67 -8.02 7.54 1.09
C VAL A 67 -6.59 7.38 1.62
N TRP A 68 -5.70 8.34 1.33
CA TRP A 68 -4.30 8.35 1.78
C TRP A 68 -4.15 8.32 3.31
N GLN A 69 -5.09 8.93 4.05
CA GLN A 69 -5.07 8.89 5.53
C GLN A 69 -5.11 7.45 6.08
N THR A 70 -5.70 6.50 5.35
CA THR A 70 -5.65 5.07 5.74
C THR A 70 -4.23 4.52 5.66
N TYR A 71 -3.45 4.93 4.65
CA TYR A 71 -2.04 4.59 4.57
C TYR A 71 -1.28 5.19 5.75
N GLU A 72 -1.43 6.50 6.03
CA GLU A 72 -0.72 7.17 7.13
C GLU A 72 -1.00 6.52 8.49
N LYS A 73 -2.24 6.09 8.71
CA LYS A 73 -2.64 5.37 9.94
C LYS A 73 -1.86 4.07 10.14
N TYR A 74 -1.59 3.33 9.08
CA TYR A 74 -1.00 1.98 9.17
C TYR A 74 0.48 1.92 8.79
N ALA A 75 1.02 2.92 8.12
CA ALA A 75 2.43 3.00 7.74
C ALA A 75 3.41 2.81 8.92
N PRO A 76 3.15 3.31 10.14
CA PRO A 76 4.03 3.06 11.29
C PRO A 76 4.20 1.58 11.64
N LEU A 77 3.22 0.72 11.31
CA LEU A 77 3.30 -0.72 11.60
C LEU A 77 4.43 -1.40 10.82
N ILE A 78 4.84 -0.85 9.66
CA ILE A 78 5.97 -1.37 8.89
C ILE A 78 7.25 -1.41 9.74
N ASP A 79 7.39 -0.50 10.72
CA ASP A 79 8.54 -0.45 11.59
C ASP A 79 8.42 -1.26 12.88
N THR A 80 7.21 -1.54 13.32
CA THR A 80 6.99 -2.21 14.62
C THR A 80 6.64 -3.68 14.47
N THR A 81 6.08 -4.09 13.33
CA THR A 81 5.64 -5.47 13.11
C THR A 81 6.80 -6.36 12.64
N PRO A 82 7.12 -7.45 13.36
CA PRO A 82 8.03 -8.47 12.87
C PRO A 82 7.45 -9.15 11.63
N SER A 83 8.13 -9.05 10.49
CA SER A 83 7.75 -9.73 9.26
C SER A 83 8.98 -10.02 8.41
N HIS A 84 8.98 -11.18 7.74
CA HIS A 84 9.99 -11.52 6.74
C HIS A 84 9.97 -10.58 5.53
N TYR A 85 8.89 -9.84 5.31
CA TYR A 85 8.72 -8.91 4.19
C TYR A 85 9.00 -7.45 4.56
N ARG A 86 9.42 -7.17 5.80
CA ARG A 86 9.60 -5.80 6.30
C ARG A 86 10.43 -4.90 5.37
N ASN A 87 11.53 -5.42 4.81
CA ASN A 87 12.36 -4.66 3.88
C ASN A 87 11.61 -4.27 2.60
N LEU A 88 10.78 -5.18 2.07
CA LEU A 88 9.95 -4.91 0.89
C LEU A 88 8.82 -3.93 1.20
N TYR A 89 8.25 -3.98 2.40
CA TYR A 89 7.28 -2.97 2.85
C TYR A 89 7.92 -1.57 2.98
N LYS A 90 9.16 -1.49 3.47
CA LYS A 90 9.91 -0.22 3.51
C LYS A 90 10.19 0.32 2.11
N GLU A 91 10.56 -0.55 1.18
CA GLU A 91 10.74 -0.18 -0.23
C GLU A 91 9.43 0.35 -0.83
N ALA A 92 8.31 -0.33 -0.57
CA ALA A 92 6.99 0.07 -1.01
C ALA A 92 6.59 1.43 -0.42
N GLN A 93 6.81 1.64 0.88
CA GLN A 93 6.60 2.93 1.54
C GLN A 93 7.43 4.04 0.89
N ALA A 94 8.73 3.82 0.65
CA ALA A 94 9.58 4.82 0.03
C ALA A 94 9.13 5.15 -1.40
N LEU A 95 8.73 4.14 -2.18
CA LEU A 95 8.19 4.33 -3.52
C LEU A 95 6.88 5.11 -3.49
N LEU A 96 5.92 4.72 -2.65
CA LEU A 96 4.64 5.39 -2.50
C LEU A 96 4.79 6.86 -2.08
N LEU A 97 5.69 7.17 -1.14
CA LEU A 97 5.96 8.55 -0.72
C LEU A 97 6.55 9.40 -1.86
N ARG A 98 7.42 8.82 -2.70
CA ARG A 98 7.93 9.50 -3.89
C ARG A 98 6.82 9.77 -4.90
N LYS A 99 5.95 8.78 -5.16
CA LYS A 99 4.81 8.95 -6.06
C LYS A 99 3.80 9.96 -5.49
N TYR A 100 3.55 9.96 -4.19
CA TYR A 100 2.71 10.96 -3.53
C TYR A 100 3.18 12.38 -3.84
N ALA A 101 4.47 12.67 -3.66
CA ALA A 101 5.03 13.98 -3.95
C ALA A 101 4.90 14.43 -5.42
N LEU A 102 4.69 13.49 -6.35
CA LEU A 102 4.51 13.77 -7.79
C LEU A 102 3.04 14.00 -8.17
N TYR A 103 2.12 13.22 -7.60
CA TYR A 103 0.73 13.16 -8.06
C TYR A 103 -0.26 13.94 -7.17
N MET A 104 0.08 14.17 -5.90
CA MET A 104 -0.82 14.77 -4.90
C MET A 104 -0.57 16.26 -4.77
#